data_AF-A0A7R9Y8T6-F1
#
_entry.id   AF-A0A7R9Y8T6-F1
#
_cell.length_a   1.000
_cell.length_b   1.000
_cell.length_c   1.000
_cell.angle_alpha   90.00
_cell.angle_beta   90.00
_cell.angle_gamma   90.00
#
_symmetry.space_group_name_H-M   'P 1'
#
loop_
_entity.id
_entity.type
_entity.pdbx_description
1 polymer ?
#
loop_
_entity_poly.entity_id
_entity_poly.type
_entity_poly.pdbx_seq_one_letter_code
_entity_poly.pdbx_strand_id
1 'polypeptide(L)'
;VLLSPFGAQKPLLHFQRAKLLLEGELTSPDRADLLHSIVRPTAFFKSLSMQVGKVQRGSPFILFQRDDGSCMRSNPISGVDLAKYMVDCFNDVGRQNAVLDIGGPHEPISMKRQRELIFE
;
A
#
# COMPACT_ATOMS: atom_id res chain seq x y z
N VAL A 1 -2.51 -16.21 -0.68
CA VAL A 1 -1.94 -14.85 -0.50
C VAL A 1 -3.09 -13.85 -0.41
N LEU A 2 -3.17 -13.07 0.67
CA LEU A 2 -4.15 -12.00 0.88
C LEU A 2 -3.49 -10.64 0.61
N LEU A 3 -4.15 -9.79 -0.17
CA LEU A 3 -3.81 -8.38 -0.28
C LEU A 3 -4.60 -7.57 0.77
N SER A 4 -3.87 -6.92 1.68
CA SER A 4 -4.41 -6.09 2.75
C SER A 4 -3.76 -4.70 2.77
N PRO A 5 -4.37 -3.63 3.32
CA PRO A 5 -3.74 -2.32 3.27
C PRO A 5 -2.71 -2.14 4.40
N PHE A 6 -1.58 -1.49 4.12
CA PHE A 6 -0.62 -1.08 5.17
C PHE A 6 -1.26 -0.26 6.30
N GLY A 7 -2.27 0.55 5.98
CA GLY A 7 -3.04 1.32 6.96
C GLY A 7 -3.87 0.48 7.94
N ALA A 8 -3.96 -0.84 7.76
CA ALA A 8 -4.60 -1.75 8.71
C ALA A 8 -3.95 -1.69 10.11
N GLN A 9 -2.67 -1.31 10.21
CA GLN A 9 -2.00 -1.12 11.50
C GLN A 9 -2.64 -0.02 12.37
N LYS A 10 -3.34 0.95 11.76
CA LYS A 10 -4.07 2.03 12.45
C LYS A 10 -5.45 2.19 11.80
N PRO A 11 -6.44 1.35 12.16
CA PRO A 11 -7.69 1.22 11.42
C PRO A 11 -8.70 2.34 11.76
N LEU A 12 -8.50 3.50 11.14
CA LEU A 12 -9.37 4.67 11.26
C LEU A 12 -10.64 4.55 10.41
N LEU A 13 -10.61 3.75 9.34
CA LEU A 13 -11.68 3.62 8.35
C LEU A 13 -12.33 2.23 8.43
N HIS A 14 -13.64 2.14 8.16
CA HIS A 14 -14.39 0.88 8.27
C HIS A 14 -13.82 -0.26 7.41
N PHE A 15 -13.36 0.04 6.19
CA PHE A 15 -12.75 -0.98 5.33
C PHE A 15 -11.43 -1.52 5.90
N GLN A 16 -10.67 -0.72 6.65
CA GLN A 16 -9.45 -1.18 7.30
C GLN A 16 -9.77 -2.17 8.41
N ARG A 17 -10.83 -1.90 9.19
CA ARG A 17 -11.33 -2.82 10.22
C ARG A 17 -11.81 -4.13 9.61
N ALA A 18 -12.57 -4.07 8.51
CA ALA A 18 -13.02 -5.27 7.80
C ALA A 18 -11.84 -6.12 7.30
N LYS A 19 -10.79 -5.49 6.79
CA LYS A 19 -9.56 -6.18 6.38
C LYS A 19 -8.84 -6.83 7.56
N LEU A 20 -8.71 -6.14 8.70
CA LEU A 20 -8.14 -6.72 9.91
C LEU A 20 -8.93 -7.94 10.43
N LEU A 21 -10.25 -7.91 10.36
CA LEU A 21 -11.08 -9.06 10.76
C LEU A 21 -10.76 -10.28 9.89
N LEU A 22 -10.70 -10.09 8.56
CA LEU A 22 -10.32 -11.16 7.64
C LEU A 22 -8.90 -11.67 7.87
N GLU A 23 -7.95 -10.79 8.18
CA GLU A 23 -6.60 -11.20 8.57
C GLU A 23 -6.63 -12.07 9.83
N GLY A 24 -7.40 -11.67 10.85
CA GLY A 24 -7.57 -12.43 12.08
C GLY A 24 -8.18 -13.82 11.86
N GLU A 25 -9.22 -13.91 11.01
CA GLU A 25 -9.84 -15.18 10.63
C GLU A 25 -8.86 -16.13 9.92
N LEU A 26 -7.96 -15.59 9.08
CA LEU A 26 -6.93 -16.38 8.39
C LEU A 26 -5.82 -16.85 9.32
N THR A 27 -5.48 -16.05 10.34
CA THR A 27 -4.47 -16.41 11.35
C THR A 27 -5.04 -17.19 12.54
N SER A 28 -6.34 -17.49 12.54
CA SER A 28 -7.01 -18.20 13.63
C SER A 28 -6.42 -19.61 13.81
N PRO A 29 -6.31 -20.11 15.06
CA PRO A 29 -5.97 -21.51 15.34
C PRO A 29 -6.87 -22.52 14.60
N ASP A 30 -8.13 -22.16 14.33
CA ASP A 30 -9.09 -22.99 13.60
C ASP A 30 -8.71 -23.19 12.12
N ARG A 31 -7.72 -22.45 11.63
CA ARG A 31 -7.24 -22.46 10.23
C ARG A 31 -5.74 -22.74 10.16
N ALA A 32 -5.19 -23.44 11.15
CA ALA A 32 -3.76 -23.75 11.22
C ALA A 32 -3.24 -24.60 10.03
N ASP A 33 -4.14 -25.30 9.33
CA ASP A 33 -3.86 -26.07 8.11
C ASP A 33 -3.78 -25.18 6.85
N LEU A 34 -4.25 -23.94 6.91
CA LEU A 34 -4.26 -23.02 5.78
C LEU A 34 -2.99 -22.15 5.74
N LEU A 35 -2.08 -22.51 4.83
CA LEU A 35 -0.95 -21.65 4.49
C LEU A 35 -1.43 -20.33 3.90
N HIS A 36 -0.94 -19.23 4.46
CA HIS A 36 -1.29 -17.90 4.00
C HIS A 36 -0.08 -16.97 3.97
N SER A 37 -0.20 -15.89 3.22
CA SER A 37 0.73 -14.75 3.26
C SER A 37 -0.13 -13.51 3.20
N ILE A 38 -0.04 -12.62 4.18
CA ILE A 38 -0.81 -11.38 4.24
C ILE A 38 0.12 -10.25 3.80
N VAL A 39 -0.03 -9.77 2.57
CA VAL A 39 0.82 -8.73 2.00
C VAL A 39 0.15 -7.37 2.23
N ARG A 40 0.86 -6.47 2.92
CA ARG A 40 0.44 -5.11 3.28
C ARG A 40 1.35 -4.09 2.58
N PRO A 41 1.08 -3.76 1.30
CA PRO A 41 1.89 -2.78 0.62
C PRO A 41 1.57 -1.36 1.08
N THR A 42 2.60 -0.53 1.09
CA THR A 42 2.45 0.93 1.05
C THR A 42 1.71 1.33 -0.22
N ALA A 43 1.26 2.57 -0.28
CA ALA A 43 0.31 2.99 -1.30
C ALA A 43 0.79 2.71 -2.73
N PHE A 44 0.11 1.80 -3.42
CA PHE A 44 0.16 1.62 -4.86
C PHE A 44 -0.77 2.67 -5.48
N PHE A 45 -0.27 3.89 -5.66
CA PHE A 45 -1.11 5.02 -6.06
C PHE A 45 -1.43 5.00 -7.56
N LYS A 46 -2.53 4.34 -7.90
CA LYS A 46 -3.25 4.64 -9.14
C LYS A 46 -3.69 6.12 -9.17
N SER A 47 -3.96 6.74 -8.02
CA SER A 47 -4.27 8.16 -7.94
C SER A 47 -3.09 9.05 -8.37
N LEU A 48 -1.85 8.71 -8.02
CA LEU A 48 -0.67 9.48 -8.43
C LEU A 48 -0.43 9.33 -9.94
N SER A 49 -0.44 8.11 -10.47
CA SER A 49 -0.29 7.89 -11.91
C SER A 49 -1.42 8.54 -12.73
N MET A 50 -2.66 8.55 -12.20
CA MET A 50 -3.77 9.29 -12.79
C MET A 50 -3.57 10.81 -12.75
N GLN A 51 -2.99 11.35 -11.66
CA GLN A 51 -2.70 12.78 -11.56
C GLN A 51 -1.61 13.21 -12.53
N VAL A 52 -0.55 12.42 -12.72
CA VAL A 52 0.50 12.70 -13.72
C VAL A 52 -0.10 12.90 -15.10
N GLY A 53 -0.92 11.95 -15.57
CA GLY A 53 -1.55 12.06 -16.89
C GLY A 53 -2.52 13.25 -16.99
N LYS A 54 -3.18 13.64 -15.90
CA LYS A 54 -4.02 14.84 -15.86
C LYS A 54 -3.20 16.13 -15.95
N VAL A 55 -2.09 16.21 -15.20
CA VAL A 55 -1.18 17.37 -15.21
C VAL A 55 -0.56 17.57 -16.59
N GLN A 56 -0.14 16.49 -17.25
CA GLN A 56 0.35 16.53 -18.63
C GLN A 56 -0.67 17.08 -19.63
N ARG A 57 -1.98 16.97 -19.34
CA ARG A 57 -3.07 17.56 -20.14
C ARG A 57 -3.49 18.95 -19.66
N GLY A 58 -2.69 19.61 -18.82
CA GLY A 58 -2.96 20.96 -18.31
C GLY A 58 -3.92 21.03 -17.13
N SER A 59 -4.31 19.91 -16.53
CA SER A 59 -5.12 19.93 -15.29
C SER A 59 -4.26 20.27 -14.07
N PRO A 60 -4.83 20.89 -13.02
CA PRO A 60 -4.09 21.13 -11.77
C PRO A 60 -3.77 19.82 -11.03
N PHE A 61 -2.67 19.84 -10.26
CA PHE A 61 -2.36 18.78 -9.29
C PHE A 61 -3.19 18.99 -8.01
N ILE A 62 -3.84 17.92 -7.53
CA ILE A 62 -4.67 17.91 -6.34
C ILE A 62 -3.81 17.46 -5.15
N LEU A 63 -3.57 18.40 -4.22
CA LEU A 63 -2.83 18.17 -2.98
C LEU A 63 -3.81 18.00 -1.80
N PHE A 64 -3.68 16.91 -1.06
CA PHE A 64 -4.34 16.73 0.23
C PHE A 64 -3.34 17.03 1.36
N GLN A 65 -3.67 18.02 2.19
CA GLN A 65 -2.82 18.51 3.27
C GLN A 65 -3.67 18.66 4.53
N ARG A 66 -3.04 18.49 5.70
CA ARG A 66 -3.66 18.76 7.00
C ARG A 66 -3.62 20.27 7.29
N ASP A 67 -4.46 20.73 8.21
CA ASP A 67 -4.55 22.16 8.59
C ASP A 67 -3.20 22.73 9.07
N ASP A 68 -2.34 21.88 9.64
CA ASP A 68 -0.98 22.22 10.10
C ASP A 68 0.07 22.28 8.96
N GLY A 69 -0.35 22.11 7.71
CA GLY A 69 0.54 22.10 6.56
C GLY A 69 1.31 20.78 6.36
N SER A 70 1.11 19.78 7.20
CA SER A 70 1.75 18.47 7.01
C SER A 70 1.05 17.66 5.90
N CYS A 71 1.84 16.86 5.18
CA CYS A 71 1.37 15.96 4.14
C CYS A 71 1.69 14.52 4.52
N MET A 72 0.83 13.58 4.15
CA MET A 72 1.14 12.16 4.28
C MET A 72 2.40 11.83 3.47
N ARG A 73 3.26 11.00 4.06
CA ARG A 73 4.48 10.49 3.42
C ARG A 73 4.28 9.02 3.09
N SER A 74 4.83 8.60 1.96
CA SER A 74 4.75 7.22 1.51
C SER A 74 5.89 6.92 0.56
N ASN A 75 6.42 5.71 0.63
CA ASN A 75 7.29 5.10 -0.36
C ASN A 75 6.45 4.19 -1.27
N PRO A 76 5.83 4.71 -2.35
CA PRO A 76 4.90 3.93 -3.16
C PRO A 76 5.60 2.76 -3.85
N ILE A 77 4.98 1.58 -3.81
CA ILE A 77 5.42 0.41 -4.57
C ILE A 77 4.77 0.40 -5.95
N SER A 78 5.47 -0.05 -6.99
CA SER A 78 4.90 -0.21 -8.32
C SER A 78 3.93 -1.40 -8.36
N GLY A 79 2.99 -1.39 -9.31
CA GLY A 79 2.01 -2.48 -9.44
C GLY A 79 2.66 -3.77 -9.92
N VAL A 80 3.69 -3.64 -10.76
CA VAL A 80 4.47 -4.78 -11.28
C VAL A 80 5.27 -5.43 -10.16
N ASP A 81 5.95 -4.63 -9.33
CA ASP A 81 6.74 -5.15 -8.20
C ASP A 81 5.83 -5.78 -7.13
N LEU A 82 4.68 -5.15 -6.85
CA LEU A 82 3.68 -5.73 -5.95
C LEU A 82 3.14 -7.06 -6.49
N ALA A 83 2.78 -7.12 -7.78
CA ALA A 83 2.28 -8.35 -8.39
C ALA A 83 3.33 -9.46 -8.34
N LYS A 84 4.58 -9.14 -8.68
CA LYS A 84 5.71 -10.07 -8.58
C LYS A 84 5.88 -10.57 -7.15
N TYR A 85 5.91 -9.66 -6.17
CA TYR A 85 6.04 -10.04 -4.76
C TYR A 85 4.94 -10.99 -4.29
N MET A 86 3.69 -10.73 -4.69
CA MET A 86 2.54 -11.59 -4.36
C MET A 86 2.61 -12.96 -5.02
N VAL A 87 3.11 -13.06 -6.26
CA VAL A 87 3.33 -14.36 -6.93
C VAL A 87 4.47 -15.12 -6.26
N ASP A 88 5.54 -14.43 -5.88
CA ASP A 88 6.69 -15.04 -5.21
C ASP A 88 6.32 -15.63 -3.83
N CYS A 89 5.31 -15.08 -3.14
CA CYS A 89 4.79 -15.62 -1.88
C CYS A 89 4.29 -17.08 -1.97
N PHE A 90 3.94 -17.58 -3.16
CA PHE A 90 3.55 -18.98 -3.32
C PHE A 90 4.72 -19.95 -3.19
N ASN A 91 5.93 -19.54 -3.57
CA ASN A 91 7.11 -20.40 -3.62
C ASN A 91 8.07 -20.16 -2.45
N ASP A 92 8.02 -18.98 -1.83
CA ASP A 92 8.91 -18.61 -0.74
C ASP A 92 8.36 -19.07 0.62
N VAL A 93 8.93 -20.15 1.16
CA VAL A 93 8.58 -20.68 2.49
C VAL A 93 8.76 -19.64 3.59
N GLY A 94 9.73 -18.72 3.44
CA GLY A 94 9.96 -17.64 4.41
C GLY A 94 8.85 -16.58 4.45
N ARG A 95 7.92 -16.60 3.48
CA ARG A 95 6.77 -15.70 3.40
C ARG A 95 5.45 -16.35 3.81
N GLN A 96 5.47 -17.62 4.19
CA GLN A 96 4.29 -18.35 4.66
C GLN A 96 3.98 -18.00 6.12
N ASN A 97 2.70 -18.02 6.46
CA ASN A 97 2.15 -17.71 7.77
C ASN A 97 2.65 -16.37 8.34
N ALA A 98 2.85 -15.39 7.46
CA ALA A 98 3.46 -14.11 7.78
C ALA A 98 2.59 -12.93 7.32
N VAL A 99 2.70 -11.84 8.09
CA VAL A 99 2.22 -10.52 7.72
C VAL A 99 3.42 -9.72 7.19
N LEU A 100 3.34 -9.34 5.92
CA LEU A 100 4.44 -8.82 5.12
C LEU A 100 4.17 -7.36 4.75
N ASP A 101 4.72 -6.44 5.54
CA ASP A 101 4.69 -5.01 5.23
C ASP A 101 5.77 -4.69 4.20
N ILE A 102 5.36 -4.21 3.02
CA ILE A 102 6.28 -3.93 1.90
C ILE A 102 6.06 -2.54 1.33
N GLY A 103 7.09 -1.95 0.73
CA GLY A 103 6.95 -0.67 0.06
C GLY A 103 7.93 -0.48 -1.09
N GLY A 104 7.87 0.70 -1.71
CA GLY A 104 8.79 1.07 -2.77
C GLY A 104 10.24 1.18 -2.27
N PRO A 105 11.21 1.13 -3.20
CA PRO A 105 12.64 1.06 -2.88
C PRO A 105 13.21 2.38 -2.34
N HIS A 106 12.48 3.48 -2.48
CA HIS A 106 12.93 4.82 -2.07
C HIS A 106 12.36 5.24 -0.73
N GLU A 107 13.00 6.22 -0.11
CA GLU A 107 12.51 6.85 1.12
C GLU A 107 11.09 7.42 0.95
N PRO A 108 10.25 7.41 2.01
CA PRO A 108 8.92 7.99 1.95
C PRO A 108 8.94 9.49 1.63
N ILE A 109 8.36 9.85 0.49
CA ILE A 109 8.23 11.25 0.04
C ILE A 109 6.84 11.81 0.35
N SER A 110 6.77 13.12 0.56
CA SER A 110 5.51 13.83 0.78
C SER A 110 4.77 14.07 -0.54
N MET A 111 3.45 14.25 -0.48
CA MET A 111 2.65 14.61 -1.65
C MET A 111 3.08 15.96 -2.27
N LYS A 112 3.60 16.89 -1.46
CA LYS A 112 4.21 18.14 -1.93
C LYS A 112 5.48 17.88 -2.75
N ARG A 113 6.37 16.99 -2.29
CA ARG A 113 7.58 16.61 -3.04
C ARG A 113 7.22 15.84 -4.31
N GLN A 114 6.22 14.97 -4.27
CA GLN A 114 5.69 14.31 -5.47
C GLN A 114 5.22 15.33 -6.52
N ARG A 115 4.51 16.37 -6.08
CA ARG A 115 4.10 17.47 -6.96
C ARG A 115 5.32 18.15 -7.59
N GLU A 116 6.31 18.56 -6.79
CA GLU A 116 7.52 19.22 -7.29
C GLU A 116 8.19 18.37 -8.39
N LEU A 117 8.38 17.07 -8.16
CA LEU A 117 8.96 16.14 -9.14
C LEU A 117 8.15 16.00 -10.44
N ILE A 118 6.84 16.26 -10.43
CA ILE A 118 5.97 16.16 -11.62
C ILE A 118 6.09 17.42 -12.50
N PHE A 119 6.46 18.55 -11.91
CA PHE A 119 6.63 19.84 -12.62
C PHE A 119 8.09 20.17 -12.92
N GLU A 120 9.04 19.33 -12.48
CA GLU A 120 10.42 19.30 -12.97
C GLU A 120 10.46 18.78 -14.43
#